data_AF-A0A2T5ITX8-F1
#
_entry.id   AF-A0A2T5ITX8-F1
#
_cell.length_a   1.000
_cell.length_b   1.000
_cell.length_c   1.000
_cell.angle_alpha   90.00
_cell.angle_beta   90.00
_cell.angle_gamma   90.00
#
_symmetry.space_group_name_H-M   'P 1'
#
loop_
_entity.id
_entity.type
_entity.pdbx_description
1 polymer ?
#
loop_
_entity_poly.entity_id
_entity_poly.type
_entity_poly.pdbx_seq_one_letter_code
_entity_poly.pdbx_strand_id
1 'polypeptide(L)'
;MPSFKKVQAEFVDDKYEGGTKVFLESAEDVRIFSDHWFSDKQDKLRFVSAEGDQSGGGGCQVVISKVNEANAHDIKAYGIVDRDVLLADKKLDLFWETDDTRFHATQPYGDKIYVLRRWELENYLLQPEAFSTEVSKRISRSPVPNISAQTLLDQSEDIIKVTALTTISVANGKASPNPGFGSQSSGQDLNTEIEKYLKHQFPDDNYPEIDGDSSRIRTFDQPSGSSEERWDRLSRILDGKKSLMRLCHHFSESLQISSIRSWEEMRGCLANVIASKGAIDTELIHYINSLDNV
;
A
#
# COMPACT_ATOMS: atom_id res chain seq x y z
N MET A 1 -15.65 40.79 -29.25
CA MET A 1 -14.44 40.06 -28.82
C MET A 1 -14.81 38.60 -28.68
N PRO A 2 -14.13 37.67 -29.36
CA PRO A 2 -14.41 36.25 -29.17
C PRO A 2 -14.00 35.87 -27.74
N SER A 3 -14.95 35.33 -26.98
CA SER A 3 -14.68 34.73 -25.68
C SER A 3 -13.82 33.48 -25.90
N PHE A 4 -12.57 33.53 -25.44
CA PHE A 4 -11.81 32.31 -25.22
C PHE A 4 -12.60 31.50 -24.19
N LYS A 5 -13.28 30.45 -24.64
CA LYS A 5 -13.71 29.37 -23.77
C LYS A 5 -12.49 28.99 -22.93
N LYS A 6 -12.64 28.89 -21.62
CA LYS A 6 -11.68 28.24 -20.73
C LYS A 6 -11.46 26.82 -21.23
N VAL A 7 -10.58 26.66 -22.22
CA VAL A 7 -9.88 25.40 -22.42
C VAL A 7 -9.11 25.22 -21.12
N GLN A 8 -9.36 24.12 -20.39
CA GLN A 8 -8.60 23.77 -19.20
C GLN A 8 -7.12 23.80 -19.60
N ALA A 9 -6.40 24.84 -19.18
CA ALA A 9 -5.05 25.13 -19.64
C ALA A 9 -4.09 23.95 -19.36
N GLU A 10 -4.35 23.19 -18.29
CA GLU A 10 -3.61 21.99 -17.90
C GLU A 10 -3.49 20.96 -19.04
N PHE A 11 -4.57 20.68 -19.78
CA PHE A 11 -4.53 19.66 -20.84
C PHE A 11 -3.82 20.13 -22.12
N VAL A 12 -3.72 21.44 -22.32
CA VAL A 12 -2.98 21.99 -23.45
C VAL A 12 -1.49 21.77 -23.21
N ASP A 13 -1.00 22.16 -22.03
CA ASP A 13 0.40 21.98 -21.66
C ASP A 13 0.78 20.50 -21.65
N ASP A 14 -0.07 19.63 -21.10
CA ASP A 14 0.13 18.18 -21.06
C ASP A 14 0.28 17.53 -22.45
N LYS A 15 -0.46 18.02 -23.45
CA LYS A 15 -0.39 17.51 -24.82
C LYS A 15 0.93 17.92 -25.51
N TYR A 16 1.52 19.03 -25.10
CA TYR A 16 2.80 19.52 -25.63
C TYR A 16 4.02 19.04 -24.83
N GLU A 17 3.81 18.65 -23.58
CA GLU A 17 4.86 18.23 -22.65
C GLU A 17 5.40 16.82 -22.93
N GLY A 18 4.61 15.95 -23.59
CA GLY A 18 5.04 14.61 -24.01
C GLY A 18 5.26 13.62 -22.85
N GLY A 19 5.29 12.32 -23.18
CA GLY A 19 5.46 11.23 -22.22
C GLY A 19 4.13 10.61 -21.75
N THR A 20 4.20 9.37 -21.27
CA THR A 20 3.05 8.63 -20.75
C THR A 20 2.76 9.08 -19.32
N LYS A 21 1.51 9.49 -19.03
CA LYS A 21 1.10 9.83 -17.66
C LYS A 21 0.78 8.58 -16.86
N VAL A 22 1.26 8.51 -15.63
CA VAL A 22 0.97 7.46 -14.65
C VAL A 22 0.40 8.12 -13.40
N PHE A 23 -0.91 7.98 -13.21
CA PHE A 23 -1.62 8.52 -12.06
C PHE A 23 -1.50 7.57 -10.86
N LEU A 24 -1.13 8.11 -9.72
CA LEU A 24 -1.00 7.43 -8.42
C LEU A 24 -1.97 8.06 -7.42
N GLU A 25 -2.36 7.33 -6.36
CA GLU A 25 -3.41 7.79 -5.45
C GLU A 25 -3.03 9.05 -4.66
N SER A 26 -1.77 9.14 -4.21
CA SER A 26 -1.28 10.26 -3.39
C SER A 26 0.06 10.85 -3.84
N ALA A 27 0.37 12.06 -3.35
CA ALA A 27 1.65 12.72 -3.57
C ALA A 27 2.82 11.99 -2.90
N GLU A 28 2.57 11.19 -1.87
CA GLU A 28 3.60 10.35 -1.25
C GLU A 28 3.94 9.15 -2.14
N ASP A 29 2.94 8.53 -2.76
CA ASP A 29 3.16 7.43 -3.70
C ASP A 29 3.92 7.91 -4.93
N VAL A 30 3.58 9.11 -5.42
CA VAL A 30 4.36 9.78 -6.48
C VAL A 30 5.82 9.90 -6.07
N ARG A 31 6.13 10.42 -4.87
CA ARG A 31 7.52 10.56 -4.41
C ARG A 31 8.26 9.22 -4.34
N ILE A 32 7.60 8.15 -3.89
CA ILE A 32 8.18 6.81 -3.89
C ILE A 32 8.50 6.35 -5.33
N PHE A 33 7.57 6.51 -6.27
CA PHE A 33 7.78 6.11 -7.67
C PHE A 33 8.79 7.00 -8.40
N SER A 34 8.61 8.32 -8.37
CA SER A 34 9.42 9.27 -9.13
C SER A 34 10.80 9.48 -8.54
N ASP A 35 10.91 9.67 -7.22
CA ASP A 35 12.16 10.17 -6.62
C ASP A 35 13.03 9.01 -6.14
N HIS A 36 12.45 7.85 -5.84
CA HIS A 36 13.16 6.72 -5.28
C HIS A 36 13.28 5.53 -6.24
N TRP A 37 12.17 5.02 -6.77
CA TRP A 37 12.18 3.71 -7.46
C TRP A 37 12.43 3.78 -8.96
N PHE A 38 11.86 4.76 -9.65
CA PHE A 38 11.88 4.86 -11.10
C PHE A 38 12.31 6.25 -11.56
N SER A 39 13.28 6.84 -10.85
CA SER A 39 13.86 8.15 -11.19
C SER A 39 14.54 8.15 -12.56
N ASP A 40 15.00 7.00 -13.03
CA ASP A 40 15.55 6.78 -14.35
C ASP A 40 14.51 6.77 -15.49
N LYS A 41 13.21 6.74 -15.16
CA LYS A 41 12.10 6.66 -16.13
C LYS A 41 11.42 8.00 -16.41
N GLN A 42 11.85 9.08 -15.76
CA GLN A 42 11.18 10.39 -15.83
C GLN A 42 11.29 11.07 -17.22
N ASP A 43 12.18 10.59 -18.08
CA ASP A 43 12.30 11.05 -19.48
C ASP A 43 11.12 10.60 -20.35
N LYS A 44 10.43 9.52 -19.96
CA LYS A 44 9.33 8.92 -20.73
C LYS A 44 8.02 8.82 -19.97
N LEU A 45 8.11 8.61 -18.66
CA LEU A 45 6.96 8.45 -17.78
C LEU A 45 6.84 9.67 -16.86
N ARG A 46 5.61 10.15 -16.70
CA ARG A 46 5.29 11.24 -15.77
C ARG A 46 4.38 10.70 -14.69
N PHE A 47 4.93 10.56 -13.48
CA PHE A 47 4.16 10.17 -12.30
C PHE A 47 3.41 11.39 -11.76
N VAL A 48 2.09 11.27 -11.58
CA VAL A 48 1.22 12.40 -11.21
C VAL A 48 0.28 11.97 -10.10
N SER A 49 0.08 12.82 -9.09
CA SER A 49 -0.86 12.53 -8.01
C SER A 49 -2.30 12.71 -8.48
N ALA A 50 -3.17 11.80 -8.07
CA ALA A 50 -4.61 11.94 -8.20
C ALA A 50 -5.18 12.93 -7.18
N GLU A 51 -4.49 13.19 -6.07
CA GLU A 51 -4.87 14.25 -5.13
C GLU A 51 -4.99 15.60 -5.85
N GLY A 52 -6.03 16.36 -5.47
CA GLY A 52 -6.14 17.77 -5.86
C GLY A 52 -5.34 18.67 -4.91
N ASP A 53 -5.59 19.98 -5.00
CA ASP A 53 -4.95 21.00 -4.14
C ASP A 53 -5.26 20.84 -2.63
N GLN A 54 -6.23 20.00 -2.28
CA GLN A 54 -6.55 19.65 -0.90
C GLN A 54 -6.04 18.23 -0.59
N SER A 55 -5.17 18.12 0.41
CA SER A 55 -4.65 16.86 0.92
C SER A 55 -5.79 15.96 1.39
N GLY A 56 -5.76 14.68 0.98
CA GLY A 56 -6.82 13.71 1.28
C GLY A 56 -7.99 13.67 0.30
N GLY A 57 -7.93 14.41 -0.82
CA GLY A 57 -8.89 14.32 -1.93
C GLY A 57 -8.52 13.31 -3.02
N GLY A 58 -7.48 12.50 -2.81
CA GLY A 58 -7.05 11.42 -3.69
C GLY A 58 -7.88 10.14 -3.53
N GLY A 59 -7.52 9.12 -4.29
CA GLY A 59 -8.13 7.79 -4.20
C GLY A 59 -8.39 7.15 -5.55
N CYS A 60 -8.58 5.84 -5.55
CA CYS A 60 -8.78 5.05 -6.77
C CYS A 60 -9.83 5.62 -7.75
N GLN A 61 -10.99 6.08 -7.27
CA GLN A 61 -12.00 6.66 -8.18
C GLN A 61 -11.52 7.94 -8.88
N VAL A 62 -10.68 8.72 -8.20
CA VAL A 62 -10.06 9.92 -8.79
C VAL A 62 -8.97 9.53 -9.80
N VAL A 63 -8.15 8.52 -9.49
CA VAL A 63 -7.20 7.93 -10.46
C VAL A 63 -7.94 7.49 -11.72
N ILE A 64 -8.98 6.67 -11.58
CA ILE A 64 -9.79 6.16 -12.70
C ILE A 64 -10.37 7.33 -13.52
N SER A 65 -10.94 8.34 -12.85
CA SER A 65 -11.47 9.52 -13.52
C SER A 65 -10.41 10.28 -14.31
N LYS A 66 -9.23 10.55 -13.72
CA LYS A 66 -8.15 11.29 -14.38
C LYS A 66 -7.58 10.52 -15.58
N VAL A 67 -7.47 9.19 -15.48
CA VAL A 67 -7.05 8.32 -16.60
C VAL A 67 -8.06 8.40 -17.74
N ASN A 68 -9.34 8.33 -17.46
CA ASN A 68 -10.40 8.43 -18.47
C ASN A 68 -10.42 9.81 -19.14
N GLU A 69 -10.28 10.89 -18.36
CA GLU A 69 -10.24 12.26 -18.87
C GLU A 69 -9.01 12.49 -19.76
N ALA A 70 -7.81 12.09 -19.32
CA ALA A 70 -6.59 12.22 -20.10
C ALA A 70 -6.67 11.45 -21.43
N ASN A 71 -7.12 10.20 -21.40
CA ASN A 71 -7.28 9.39 -22.62
C ASN A 71 -8.35 9.96 -23.56
N ALA A 72 -9.43 10.57 -23.04
CA ALA A 72 -10.43 11.28 -23.85
C ALA A 72 -9.87 12.52 -24.56
N HIS A 73 -8.73 13.04 -24.10
CA HIS A 73 -7.99 14.16 -24.69
C HIS A 73 -6.78 13.73 -25.54
N ASP A 74 -6.70 12.46 -25.92
CA ASP A 74 -5.58 11.84 -26.65
C ASP A 74 -4.24 11.91 -25.89
N ILE A 75 -4.28 12.02 -24.56
CA ILE A 75 -3.10 11.93 -23.70
C ILE A 75 -3.00 10.50 -23.18
N LYS A 76 -1.90 9.83 -23.50
CA LYS A 76 -1.67 8.45 -23.08
C LYS A 76 -1.50 8.40 -21.56
N ALA A 77 -2.47 7.79 -20.88
CA ALA A 77 -2.51 7.74 -19.42
C ALA A 77 -2.86 6.36 -18.88
N TYR A 78 -2.23 6.03 -17.75
CA TYR A 78 -2.45 4.82 -16.95
C TYR A 78 -2.61 5.20 -15.48
N GLY A 79 -3.25 4.33 -14.71
CA GLY A 79 -3.42 4.49 -13.27
C GLY A 79 -2.84 3.30 -12.51
N ILE A 80 -2.28 3.56 -11.33
CA ILE A 80 -1.94 2.54 -10.34
C ILE A 80 -2.80 2.82 -9.10
N VAL A 81 -3.47 1.77 -8.61
CA VAL A 81 -4.39 1.86 -7.47
C VAL A 81 -4.13 0.75 -6.47
N ASP A 82 -4.38 1.02 -5.21
CA ASP A 82 -4.24 0.06 -4.12
C ASP A 82 -5.27 -1.07 -4.27
N ARG A 83 -4.95 -2.26 -3.75
CA ARG A 83 -5.85 -3.43 -3.81
C ARG A 83 -7.07 -3.26 -2.90
N ASP A 84 -6.97 -2.44 -1.87
CA ASP A 84 -8.04 -2.16 -0.91
C ASP A 84 -9.29 -1.50 -1.54
N VAL A 85 -9.16 -0.91 -2.73
CA VAL A 85 -10.33 -0.47 -3.52
C VAL A 85 -11.27 -1.64 -3.80
N LEU A 86 -10.76 -2.86 -4.00
CA LEU A 86 -11.59 -4.03 -4.25
C LEU A 86 -12.47 -4.37 -3.04
N LEU A 87 -11.96 -4.11 -1.84
CA LEU A 87 -12.70 -4.26 -0.59
C LEU A 87 -13.80 -3.20 -0.48
N ALA A 88 -13.47 -1.93 -0.76
CA ALA A 88 -14.44 -0.82 -0.76
C ALA A 88 -15.56 -1.02 -1.81
N ASP A 89 -15.22 -1.52 -2.99
CA ASP A 89 -16.14 -1.81 -4.10
C ASP A 89 -16.87 -3.16 -3.96
N LYS A 90 -16.69 -3.86 -2.82
CA LYS A 90 -17.29 -5.18 -2.54
C LYS A 90 -16.94 -6.27 -3.55
N LYS A 91 -15.81 -6.16 -4.25
CA LYS A 91 -15.25 -7.18 -5.15
C LYS A 91 -14.45 -8.22 -4.33
N LEU A 92 -15.09 -8.80 -3.32
CA LEU A 92 -14.43 -9.60 -2.28
C LEU A 92 -13.70 -10.83 -2.83
N ASP A 93 -14.27 -11.52 -3.83
CA ASP A 93 -13.62 -12.71 -4.41
C ASP A 93 -12.26 -12.38 -5.04
N LEU A 94 -12.18 -11.25 -5.74
CA LEU A 94 -10.92 -10.77 -6.33
C LEU A 94 -9.99 -10.21 -5.24
N PHE A 95 -10.54 -9.50 -4.26
CA PHE A 95 -9.78 -8.98 -3.13
C PHE A 95 -9.06 -10.10 -2.36
N TRP A 96 -9.64 -11.30 -2.28
CA TRP A 96 -9.04 -12.47 -1.62
C TRP A 96 -8.26 -13.41 -2.57
N GLU A 97 -8.14 -13.09 -3.86
CA GLU A 97 -7.46 -13.96 -4.83
C GLU A 97 -5.94 -14.03 -4.59
N THR A 98 -5.42 -15.22 -4.34
CA THR A 98 -4.00 -15.47 -4.05
C THR A 98 -3.16 -15.74 -5.30
N ASP A 99 -3.80 -16.17 -6.40
CA ASP A 99 -3.14 -16.44 -7.67
C ASP A 99 -2.98 -15.16 -8.50
N ASP A 100 -1.73 -14.73 -8.69
CA ASP A 100 -1.37 -13.50 -9.41
C ASP A 100 -1.85 -13.48 -10.86
N THR A 101 -1.86 -14.64 -11.52
CA THR A 101 -2.27 -14.75 -12.92
C THR A 101 -3.78 -14.55 -13.02
N ARG A 102 -4.54 -15.19 -12.13
CA ARG A 102 -6.00 -15.02 -12.06
C ARG A 102 -6.39 -13.60 -11.62
N PHE A 103 -5.66 -13.04 -10.67
CA PHE A 103 -5.88 -11.68 -10.17
C PHE A 103 -5.75 -10.65 -11.32
N HIS A 104 -4.62 -10.67 -12.04
CA HIS A 104 -4.38 -9.70 -13.11
C HIS A 104 -5.18 -9.94 -14.37
N ALA A 105 -5.59 -11.18 -14.66
CA ALA A 105 -6.46 -11.47 -15.79
C ALA A 105 -7.86 -10.84 -15.66
N THR A 106 -8.29 -10.49 -14.43
CA THR A 106 -9.64 -9.98 -14.20
C THR A 106 -9.80 -8.50 -14.58
N GLN A 107 -8.72 -7.71 -14.53
CA GLN A 107 -8.71 -6.27 -14.88
C GLN A 107 -10.00 -5.52 -14.47
N PRO A 108 -10.32 -5.45 -13.17
CA PRO A 108 -11.65 -5.02 -12.68
C PRO A 108 -12.02 -3.57 -13.05
N TYR A 109 -11.05 -2.77 -13.48
CA TYR A 109 -11.21 -1.37 -13.88
C TYR A 109 -10.69 -1.09 -15.31
N GLY A 110 -10.54 -2.14 -16.13
CA GLY A 110 -10.03 -2.03 -17.50
C GLY A 110 -8.50 -2.15 -17.60
N ASP A 111 -7.98 -2.08 -18.84
CA ASP A 111 -6.57 -2.32 -19.18
C ASP A 111 -5.63 -1.15 -18.84
N LYS A 112 -6.18 0.04 -18.56
CA LYS A 112 -5.42 1.25 -18.18
C LYS A 112 -5.27 1.45 -16.69
N ILE A 113 -5.91 0.63 -15.87
CA ILE A 113 -5.88 0.73 -14.41
C ILE A 113 -5.25 -0.54 -13.86
N TYR A 114 -4.08 -0.37 -13.25
CA TYR A 114 -3.34 -1.44 -12.63
C TYR A 114 -3.62 -1.46 -11.13
N VAL A 115 -4.25 -2.54 -10.67
CA VAL A 115 -4.47 -2.78 -9.25
C VAL A 115 -3.24 -3.50 -8.71
N LEU A 116 -2.64 -2.97 -7.65
CA LEU A 116 -1.49 -3.60 -6.99
C LEU A 116 -1.83 -5.03 -6.51
N ARG A 117 -0.87 -5.98 -6.58
CA ARG A 117 -1.08 -7.32 -5.99
C ARG A 117 -1.11 -7.29 -4.47
N ARG A 118 -0.43 -6.31 -3.86
CA ARG A 118 -0.41 -6.11 -2.42
C ARG A 118 -1.49 -5.11 -2.00
N TRP A 119 -1.92 -5.17 -0.74
CA TRP A 119 -3.00 -4.36 -0.18
C TRP A 119 -2.89 -2.88 -0.57
N GLU A 120 -1.73 -2.28 -0.31
CA GLU A 120 -1.38 -0.91 -0.69
C GLU A 120 0.13 -0.79 -0.95
N LEU A 121 0.58 0.39 -1.39
CA LEU A 121 1.98 0.67 -1.65
C LEU A 121 2.90 0.35 -0.45
N GLU A 122 2.45 0.63 0.78
CA GLU A 122 3.23 0.37 1.99
C GLU A 122 3.64 -1.10 2.13
N ASN A 123 2.86 -2.05 1.62
CA ASN A 123 3.21 -3.47 1.68
C ASN A 123 4.47 -3.81 0.88
N TYR A 124 4.78 -3.05 -0.17
CA TYR A 124 6.03 -3.19 -0.92
C TYR A 124 7.24 -2.68 -0.15
N LEU A 125 7.03 -1.83 0.88
CA LEU A 125 8.06 -1.32 1.77
C LEU A 125 8.38 -2.27 2.93
N LEU A 126 7.55 -3.29 3.15
CA LEU A 126 7.67 -4.24 4.27
C LEU A 126 8.79 -5.29 4.04
N GLN A 127 9.98 -4.86 3.63
CA GLN A 127 11.11 -5.74 3.36
C GLN A 127 12.04 -5.84 4.59
N PRO A 128 12.31 -7.05 5.12
CA PRO A 128 13.16 -7.22 6.31
C PRO A 128 14.53 -6.58 6.17
N GLU A 129 15.18 -6.76 5.02
CA GLU A 129 16.51 -6.21 4.75
C GLU A 129 16.51 -4.68 4.71
N ALA A 130 15.42 -4.07 4.21
CA ALA A 130 15.26 -2.63 4.18
C ALA A 130 15.15 -2.05 5.59
N PHE A 131 14.33 -2.68 6.44
CA PHE A 131 14.26 -2.36 7.86
C PHE A 131 15.63 -2.54 8.52
N SER A 132 16.27 -3.70 8.37
CA SER A 132 17.55 -3.99 9.01
C SER A 132 18.61 -2.94 8.66
N THR A 133 18.67 -2.54 7.39
CA THR A 133 19.60 -1.51 6.91
C THR A 133 19.26 -0.14 7.49
N GLU A 134 18.00 0.29 7.46
CA GLU A 134 17.62 1.61 7.96
C GLU A 134 17.77 1.73 9.48
N VAL A 135 17.40 0.68 10.21
CA VAL A 135 17.61 0.60 11.66
C VAL A 135 19.10 0.62 12.00
N SER A 136 19.95 -0.09 11.25
CA SER A 136 21.39 -0.11 11.50
C SER A 136 22.04 1.27 11.45
N LYS A 137 21.56 2.17 10.57
CA LYS A 137 22.07 3.56 10.47
C LYS A 137 21.80 4.39 11.73
N ARG A 138 20.79 3.99 12.50
CA ARG A 138 20.27 4.72 13.66
C ARG A 138 20.81 4.17 14.99
N ILE A 139 21.61 3.10 14.94
CA ILE A 139 22.18 2.44 16.12
C ILE A 139 23.69 2.55 16.09
N SER A 140 24.26 3.08 17.17
CA SER A 140 25.72 3.09 17.38
C SER A 140 26.23 1.90 18.20
N ARG A 141 25.33 1.05 18.71
CA ARG A 141 25.64 -0.10 19.58
C ARG A 141 25.85 -1.38 18.77
N SER A 142 26.88 -2.15 19.12
CA SER A 142 27.12 -3.49 18.59
C SER A 142 26.60 -4.57 19.55
N PRO A 143 26.09 -5.72 19.05
CA PRO A 143 25.88 -6.03 17.63
C PRO A 143 24.68 -5.27 17.04
N VAL A 144 24.76 -4.97 15.74
CA VAL A 144 23.66 -4.39 14.98
C VAL A 144 22.49 -5.38 14.97
N PRO A 145 21.25 -4.96 15.25
CA PRO A 145 20.09 -5.82 15.16
C PRO A 145 19.90 -6.35 13.75
N ASN A 146 19.73 -7.66 13.62
CA ASN A 146 19.37 -8.30 12.36
C ASN A 146 17.84 -8.43 12.31
N ILE A 147 17.19 -7.65 11.45
CA ILE A 147 15.75 -7.75 11.22
C ILE A 147 15.54 -8.73 10.07
N SER A 148 15.10 -9.94 10.42
CA SER A 148 14.85 -11.03 9.47
C SER A 148 13.37 -11.15 9.11
N ALA A 149 13.03 -11.94 8.09
CA ALA A 149 11.64 -12.26 7.79
C ALA A 149 10.95 -12.96 8.98
N GLN A 150 11.68 -13.78 9.74
CA GLN A 150 11.16 -14.38 10.96
C GLN A 150 10.79 -13.33 12.00
N THR A 151 11.60 -12.28 12.15
CA THR A 151 11.32 -11.15 13.07
C THR A 151 9.99 -10.48 12.74
N LEU A 152 9.65 -10.35 11.45
CA LEU A 152 8.36 -9.79 11.01
C LEU A 152 7.21 -10.79 11.21
N LEU A 153 7.43 -12.08 10.91
CA LEU A 153 6.46 -13.14 11.16
C LEU A 153 6.09 -13.28 12.64
N ASP A 154 7.03 -13.05 13.55
CA ASP A 154 6.76 -13.08 14.99
C ASP A 154 5.74 -12.01 15.43
N GLN A 155 5.56 -10.95 14.63
CA GLN A 155 4.55 -9.91 14.85
C GLN A 155 3.23 -10.16 14.08
N SER A 156 3.20 -11.18 13.22
CA SER A 156 2.12 -11.36 12.24
C SER A 156 0.75 -11.60 12.86
N GLU A 157 0.66 -12.32 13.98
CA GLU A 157 -0.61 -12.66 14.63
C GLU A 157 -1.46 -11.42 14.97
N ASP A 158 -0.83 -10.40 15.55
CA ASP A 158 -1.52 -9.17 15.88
C ASP A 158 -1.79 -8.31 14.64
N ILE A 159 -0.88 -8.33 13.66
CA ILE A 159 -1.08 -7.62 12.39
C ILE A 159 -2.27 -8.21 11.62
N ILE A 160 -2.43 -9.54 11.62
CA ILE A 160 -3.57 -10.25 11.03
C ILE A 160 -4.86 -9.78 11.68
N LYS A 161 -4.91 -9.66 13.01
CA LYS A 161 -6.12 -9.23 13.73
C LYS A 161 -6.52 -7.79 13.40
N VAL A 162 -5.57 -6.85 13.38
CA VAL A 162 -5.89 -5.45 13.02
C VAL A 162 -6.27 -5.33 11.55
N THR A 163 -5.67 -6.14 10.68
CA THR A 163 -6.05 -6.24 9.26
C THR A 163 -7.47 -6.79 9.13
N ALA A 164 -7.82 -7.88 9.83
CA ALA A 164 -9.16 -8.45 9.83
C ALA A 164 -10.21 -7.43 10.31
N LEU A 165 -9.87 -6.63 11.33
CA LEU A 165 -10.73 -5.54 11.78
C LEU A 165 -10.93 -4.46 10.69
N THR A 166 -9.86 -4.07 9.99
CA THR A 166 -9.98 -3.18 8.82
C THR A 166 -10.91 -3.79 7.79
N THR A 167 -10.71 -5.06 7.43
CA THR A 167 -11.49 -5.74 6.40
C THR A 167 -12.97 -5.79 6.74
N ILE A 168 -13.32 -6.20 7.95
CA ILE A 168 -14.70 -6.23 8.46
C ILE A 168 -15.32 -4.83 8.42
N SER A 169 -14.60 -3.82 8.89
CA SER A 169 -15.12 -2.45 8.96
C SER A 169 -15.47 -1.95 7.56
N VAL A 170 -14.53 -2.02 6.62
CA VAL A 170 -14.72 -1.53 5.25
C VAL A 170 -15.76 -2.34 4.49
N ALA A 171 -15.74 -3.68 4.59
CA ALA A 171 -16.73 -4.55 3.92
C ALA A 171 -18.17 -4.26 4.37
N ASN A 172 -18.36 -3.83 5.63
CA ASN A 172 -19.64 -3.43 6.18
C ASN A 172 -19.94 -1.92 6.03
N GLY A 173 -19.18 -1.20 5.19
CA GLY A 173 -19.38 0.22 4.91
C GLY A 173 -19.09 1.15 6.09
N LYS A 174 -18.30 0.68 7.06
CA LYS A 174 -17.78 1.51 8.17
C LYS A 174 -16.41 2.05 7.82
N ALA A 175 -16.04 3.14 8.48
CA ALA A 175 -14.68 3.65 8.39
C ALA A 175 -13.69 2.63 8.98
N SER A 176 -12.55 2.45 8.32
CA SER A 176 -11.42 1.69 8.86
C SER A 176 -10.95 2.31 10.20
N PRO A 177 -10.49 1.52 11.17
CA PRO A 177 -9.81 2.07 12.34
C PRO A 177 -8.65 2.96 11.91
N ASN A 178 -8.39 4.02 12.68
CA ASN A 178 -7.24 4.88 12.44
C ASN A 178 -5.95 4.03 12.38
N PRO A 179 -4.92 4.46 11.62
CA PRO A 179 -3.68 3.68 11.50
C PRO A 179 -3.10 3.32 12.86
N GLY A 180 -3.14 4.25 13.83
CA GLY A 180 -2.72 4.11 15.24
C GLY A 180 -3.35 2.97 16.06
N PHE A 181 -4.48 2.43 15.63
CA PHE A 181 -5.30 1.51 16.43
C PHE A 181 -4.54 0.24 16.81
N GLY A 182 -4.59 -0.11 18.09
CA GLY A 182 -3.99 -1.31 18.64
C GLY A 182 -2.46 -1.33 18.62
N SER A 183 -1.78 -0.30 18.12
CA SER A 183 -0.31 -0.30 17.91
C SER A 183 0.53 -0.57 19.15
N GLN A 184 0.00 -0.24 20.34
CA GLN A 184 0.67 -0.36 21.64
C GLN A 184 0.20 -1.59 22.44
N SER A 185 -0.72 -2.38 21.88
CA SER A 185 -1.38 -3.48 22.58
C SER A 185 -1.16 -4.78 21.81
N SER A 186 -0.93 -5.89 22.49
CA SER A 186 -0.64 -7.19 21.85
C SER A 186 -1.43 -8.32 22.50
N GLY A 187 -1.56 -9.46 21.79
CA GLY A 187 -2.18 -10.66 22.36
C GLY A 187 -3.61 -10.43 22.86
N GLN A 188 -3.86 -10.70 24.14
CA GLN A 188 -5.20 -10.60 24.73
C GLN A 188 -5.66 -9.15 24.96
N ASP A 189 -4.74 -8.22 25.19
CA ASP A 189 -5.08 -6.80 25.34
C ASP A 189 -5.60 -6.23 24.02
N LEU A 190 -4.93 -6.59 22.91
CA LEU A 190 -5.38 -6.25 21.57
C LEU A 190 -6.75 -6.88 21.25
N ASN A 191 -6.97 -8.16 21.60
CA ASN A 191 -8.28 -8.81 21.42
C ASN A 191 -9.38 -8.02 22.13
N THR A 192 -9.12 -7.60 23.37
CA THR A 192 -10.08 -6.84 24.19
C THR A 192 -10.37 -5.47 23.57
N GLU A 193 -9.37 -4.79 23.01
CA GLU A 193 -9.57 -3.52 22.30
C GLU A 193 -10.40 -3.70 21.02
N ILE A 194 -10.11 -4.74 20.23
CA ILE A 194 -10.86 -5.06 19.02
C ILE A 194 -12.32 -5.37 19.34
N GLU A 195 -12.59 -6.20 20.34
CA GLU A 195 -13.96 -6.52 20.77
C GLU A 195 -14.72 -5.26 21.21
N LYS A 196 -14.08 -4.38 21.98
CA LYS A 196 -14.67 -3.09 22.39
C LYS A 196 -14.98 -2.22 21.18
N TYR A 197 -14.06 -2.16 20.20
CA TYR A 197 -14.26 -1.39 18.98
C TYR A 197 -15.43 -1.94 18.15
N LEU A 198 -15.49 -3.26 17.95
CA LEU A 198 -16.57 -3.91 17.21
C LEU A 198 -17.94 -3.69 17.86
N LYS A 199 -18.06 -3.91 19.17
CA LYS A 199 -19.30 -3.65 19.92
C LYS A 199 -19.76 -2.20 19.83
N HIS A 200 -18.81 -1.26 19.72
CA HIS A 200 -19.13 0.15 19.55
C HIS A 200 -19.59 0.49 18.12
N GLN A 201 -18.95 -0.07 17.10
CA GLN A 201 -19.28 0.18 15.69
C GLN A 201 -20.52 -0.58 15.20
N PHE A 202 -20.79 -1.73 15.80
CA PHE A 202 -21.86 -2.67 15.49
C PHE A 202 -22.62 -2.99 16.78
N PRO A 203 -23.53 -2.09 17.24
CA PRO A 203 -24.22 -2.23 18.52
C PRO A 203 -25.31 -3.30 18.54
N ASP A 204 -25.69 -3.85 17.39
CA ASP A 204 -26.63 -4.96 17.31
C ASP A 204 -25.99 -6.24 17.87
N ASP A 205 -26.80 -7.14 18.45
CA ASP A 205 -26.34 -8.40 19.08
C ASP A 205 -25.61 -9.38 18.12
N ASN A 206 -25.49 -9.03 16.84
CA ASN A 206 -24.85 -9.81 15.80
C ASN A 206 -23.66 -9.05 15.17
N TYR A 207 -22.73 -8.59 16.01
CA TYR A 207 -21.51 -7.95 15.51
C TYR A 207 -20.59 -8.98 14.82
N PRO A 208 -19.87 -8.60 13.75
CA PRO A 208 -19.05 -9.54 13.00
C PRO A 208 -17.88 -10.07 13.85
N GLU A 209 -17.59 -11.36 13.72
CA GLU A 209 -16.43 -11.99 14.35
C GLU A 209 -15.18 -11.85 13.46
N ILE A 210 -14.02 -11.56 14.08
CA ILE A 210 -12.75 -11.38 13.35
C ILE A 210 -12.14 -12.68 12.83
N ASP A 211 -12.54 -13.83 13.36
CA ASP A 211 -11.89 -15.12 13.09
C ASP A 211 -12.06 -15.55 11.62
N GLY A 212 -13.18 -15.20 10.99
CA GLY A 212 -13.43 -15.46 9.58
C GLY A 212 -12.42 -14.76 8.67
N ASP A 213 -12.27 -13.45 8.82
CA ASP A 213 -11.33 -12.66 8.02
C ASP A 213 -9.88 -12.95 8.40
N SER A 214 -9.60 -13.22 9.68
CA SER A 214 -8.28 -13.69 10.12
C SER A 214 -7.90 -15.01 9.44
N SER A 215 -8.85 -15.93 9.30
CA SER A 215 -8.64 -17.20 8.59
C SER A 215 -8.40 -16.99 7.10
N ARG A 216 -9.10 -16.03 6.46
CA ARG A 216 -8.87 -15.67 5.04
C ARG A 216 -7.51 -15.02 4.82
N ILE A 217 -7.08 -14.13 5.71
CA ILE A 217 -5.74 -13.53 5.64
C ILE A 217 -4.66 -14.62 5.71
N ARG A 218 -4.84 -15.63 6.58
CA ARG A 218 -3.90 -16.75 6.70
C ARG A 218 -3.81 -17.62 5.46
N THR A 219 -4.79 -17.61 4.54
CA THR A 219 -4.68 -18.37 3.29
C THR A 219 -3.61 -17.79 2.35
N PHE A 220 -3.15 -16.57 2.59
CA PHE A 220 -2.01 -16.00 1.88
C PHE A 220 -0.68 -16.57 2.40
N ASP A 221 -0.58 -17.03 3.65
CA ASP A 221 0.64 -17.67 4.15
C ASP A 221 0.92 -18.98 3.41
N GLN A 222 2.18 -19.41 3.40
CA GLN A 222 2.62 -20.71 2.90
C GLN A 222 3.37 -21.44 4.04
N PRO A 223 2.68 -22.10 4.99
CA PRO A 223 3.29 -22.61 6.21
C PRO A 223 4.48 -23.56 6.03
N SER A 224 4.59 -24.21 4.87
CA SER A 224 5.70 -25.10 4.52
C SER A 224 6.90 -24.40 3.85
N GLY A 225 6.79 -23.10 3.57
CA GLY A 225 7.83 -22.29 2.92
C GLY A 225 8.85 -21.72 3.91
N SER A 226 9.89 -21.07 3.38
CA SER A 226 10.85 -20.34 4.21
C SER A 226 10.20 -19.12 4.90
N SER A 227 10.83 -18.57 5.93
CA SER A 227 10.31 -17.36 6.59
C SER A 227 10.17 -16.19 5.61
N GLU A 228 11.06 -16.08 4.62
CA GLU A 228 11.00 -15.09 3.54
C GLU A 228 9.78 -15.31 2.64
N GLU A 229 9.55 -16.54 2.15
CA GLU A 229 8.39 -16.86 1.31
C GLU A 229 7.07 -16.62 2.06
N ARG A 230 7.03 -17.02 3.33
CA ARG A 230 5.86 -16.83 4.20
C ARG A 230 5.54 -15.36 4.42
N TRP A 231 6.55 -14.56 4.77
CA TRP A 231 6.37 -13.12 4.97
C TRP A 231 6.00 -12.42 3.67
N ASP A 232 6.70 -12.73 2.57
CA ASP A 232 6.45 -12.16 1.26
C ASP A 232 4.98 -12.36 0.86
N ARG A 233 4.46 -13.59 1.00
CA ARG A 233 3.07 -13.87 0.66
C ARG A 233 2.07 -13.25 1.64
N LEU A 234 2.30 -13.39 2.95
CA LEU A 234 1.38 -12.86 3.95
C LEU A 234 1.24 -11.34 3.82
N SER A 235 2.36 -10.63 3.66
CA SER A 235 2.40 -9.18 3.52
C SER A 235 1.61 -8.64 2.31
N ARG A 236 1.19 -9.50 1.36
CA ARG A 236 0.34 -9.09 0.23
C ARG A 236 -1.06 -8.65 0.66
N ILE A 237 -1.57 -9.13 1.79
CA ILE A 237 -2.96 -8.86 2.21
C ILE A 237 -3.05 -8.22 3.59
N LEU A 238 -1.93 -7.82 4.19
CA LEU A 238 -1.96 -7.07 5.44
C LEU A 238 -2.32 -5.60 5.17
N ASP A 239 -3.00 -4.94 6.10
CA ASP A 239 -3.17 -3.47 6.05
C ASP A 239 -1.78 -2.85 6.21
N GLY A 240 -1.22 -2.33 5.12
CA GLY A 240 0.19 -1.93 4.99
C GLY A 240 0.59 -0.79 5.91
N LYS A 241 -0.25 0.24 6.07
CA LYS A 241 -0.07 1.39 6.96
C LYS A 241 -0.08 0.95 8.41
N LYS A 242 -1.07 0.14 8.81
CA LYS A 242 -1.11 -0.42 10.18
C LYS A 242 0.07 -1.35 10.44
N SER A 243 0.43 -2.18 9.46
CA SER A 243 1.58 -3.08 9.54
C SER A 243 2.88 -2.32 9.72
N LEU A 244 3.15 -1.34 8.86
CA LEU A 244 4.35 -0.51 8.89
C LEU A 244 4.45 0.23 10.22
N MET A 245 3.38 0.88 10.67
CA MET A 245 3.38 1.60 11.93
C MET A 245 3.58 0.68 13.13
N ARG A 246 2.95 -0.51 13.16
CA ARG A 246 3.13 -1.48 14.24
C ARG A 246 4.55 -2.03 14.30
N LEU A 247 5.15 -2.34 13.14
CA LEU A 247 6.55 -2.77 13.05
C LEU A 247 7.52 -1.66 13.47
N CYS A 248 7.31 -0.43 13.01
CA CYS A 248 8.07 0.75 13.43
C CYS A 248 7.98 0.96 14.95
N HIS A 249 6.79 0.81 15.54
CA HIS A 249 6.62 0.89 16.98
C HIS A 249 7.36 -0.23 17.72
N HIS A 250 7.19 -1.48 17.28
CA HIS A 250 7.89 -2.63 17.84
C HIS A 250 9.41 -2.47 17.81
N PHE A 251 9.99 -2.03 16.69
CA PHE A 251 11.43 -1.77 16.59
C PHE A 251 11.87 -0.58 17.42
N SER A 252 11.08 0.49 17.48
CA SER A 252 11.36 1.63 18.35
C SER A 252 11.44 1.22 19.82
N GLU A 253 10.55 0.36 20.29
CA GLU A 253 10.52 -0.07 21.70
C GLU A 253 11.59 -1.12 22.00
N SER A 254 11.65 -2.19 21.21
CA SER A 254 12.59 -3.30 21.41
C SER A 254 14.05 -2.86 21.30
N LEU A 255 14.35 -1.89 20.44
CA LEU A 255 15.70 -1.39 20.20
C LEU A 255 15.99 -0.05 20.88
N GLN A 256 14.98 0.57 21.52
CA GLN A 256 15.06 1.86 22.20
C GLN A 256 15.48 3.03 21.27
N ILE A 257 14.88 3.11 20.08
CA ILE A 257 15.18 4.11 19.04
C ILE A 257 13.92 4.89 18.68
N SER A 258 13.73 6.03 19.32
CA SER A 258 12.53 6.85 19.14
C SER A 258 12.36 7.39 17.70
N SER A 259 13.45 7.55 16.94
CA SER A 259 13.39 8.08 15.57
C SER A 259 12.71 7.14 14.58
N ILE A 260 12.58 5.84 14.88
CA ILE A 260 11.90 4.86 14.01
C ILE A 260 10.37 4.92 14.18
N ARG A 261 9.88 5.55 15.26
CA ARG A 261 8.44 5.63 15.57
C ARG A 261 7.64 6.42 14.53
N SER A 262 8.28 7.37 13.83
CA SER A 262 7.67 8.16 12.75
C SER A 262 7.56 7.31 11.48
N TRP A 263 6.48 6.54 11.36
CA TRP A 263 6.28 5.59 10.26
C TRP A 263 6.13 6.29 8.89
N GLU A 264 5.58 7.51 8.87
CA GLU A 264 5.44 8.32 7.66
C GLU A 264 6.82 8.67 7.08
N GLU A 265 7.76 9.12 7.92
CA GLU A 265 9.15 9.37 7.51
C GLU A 265 9.86 8.09 7.06
N MET A 266 9.53 6.95 7.69
CA MET A 266 10.13 5.67 7.33
C MET A 266 9.79 5.23 5.91
N ARG A 267 8.66 5.66 5.32
CA ARG A 267 8.27 5.27 3.96
C ARG A 267 9.36 5.62 2.94
N GLY A 268 9.75 6.89 2.89
CA GLY A 268 10.81 7.36 2.00
C GLY A 268 12.17 6.75 2.31
N CYS A 269 12.52 6.57 3.59
CA CYS A 269 13.77 5.91 3.99
C CYS A 269 13.85 4.46 3.49
N LEU A 270 12.78 3.68 3.68
CA LEU A 270 12.69 2.30 3.22
C LEU A 270 12.71 2.23 1.69
N ALA A 271 11.96 3.10 1.01
CA ALA A 271 11.94 3.17 -0.46
C ALA A 271 13.34 3.39 -1.04
N ASN A 272 14.12 4.32 -0.46
CA ASN A 272 15.51 4.57 -0.84
C ASN A 272 16.40 3.35 -0.66
N VAL A 273 16.30 2.67 0.50
CA VAL A 273 17.10 1.46 0.76
C VAL A 273 16.77 0.37 -0.25
N ILE A 274 15.48 0.12 -0.50
CA ILE A 274 15.00 -0.86 -1.48
C ILE A 274 15.56 -0.56 -2.88
N ALA A 275 15.48 0.70 -3.33
CA ALA A 275 16.04 1.13 -4.62
C ALA A 275 17.56 0.89 -4.69
N SER A 276 18.31 1.36 -3.68
CA SER A 276 19.78 1.23 -3.63
C SER A 276 20.27 -0.22 -3.65
N LYS A 277 19.44 -1.18 -3.22
CA LYS A 277 19.75 -2.61 -3.24
C LYS A 277 19.26 -3.31 -4.51
N GLY A 278 18.55 -2.61 -5.40
CA GLY A 278 17.91 -3.21 -6.57
C GLY A 278 16.79 -4.18 -6.20
N ALA A 279 16.15 -3.98 -5.04
CA ALA A 279 15.16 -4.88 -4.45
C ALA A 279 13.70 -4.42 -4.67
N ILE A 280 13.47 -3.53 -5.64
CA ILE A 280 12.11 -3.12 -6.04
C ILE A 280 11.37 -4.37 -6.53
N ASP A 281 10.11 -4.52 -6.12
CA ASP A 281 9.32 -5.70 -6.45
C ASP A 281 9.21 -5.89 -7.98
N THR A 282 9.46 -7.13 -8.42
CA THR A 282 9.45 -7.51 -9.83
C THR A 282 8.13 -7.22 -10.53
N GLU A 283 7.01 -7.24 -9.79
CA GLU A 283 5.72 -6.83 -10.29
C GLU A 283 5.75 -5.38 -10.82
N LEU A 284 6.21 -4.45 -9.98
CA LEU A 284 6.26 -3.04 -10.31
C LEU A 284 7.27 -2.77 -11.43
N ILE A 285 8.43 -3.43 -11.38
CA ILE A 285 9.44 -3.33 -12.46
C ILE A 285 8.84 -3.76 -13.80
N HIS A 286 8.19 -4.93 -13.85
CA HIS A 286 7.58 -5.42 -15.09
C HIS A 286 6.47 -4.51 -15.58
N TYR A 287 5.60 -4.05 -14.69
CA TYR A 287 4.52 -3.16 -15.07
C TYR A 287 5.05 -1.82 -15.62
N ILE A 288 5.94 -1.15 -14.89
CA ILE A 288 6.50 0.14 -15.32
C ILE A 288 7.27 0.01 -16.64
N ASN A 289 8.07 -1.05 -16.81
CA ASN A 289 8.75 -1.30 -18.09
C ASN A 289 7.76 -1.59 -19.23
N SER A 290 6.59 -2.17 -18.95
CA SER A 290 5.56 -2.38 -19.98
C SER A 290 4.97 -1.05 -20.48
N LEU A 291 4.94 -0.01 -19.65
CA LEU A 291 4.43 1.32 -20.03
C LEU A 291 5.44 2.11 -20.89
N ASP A 292 6.74 1.87 -20.66
CA ASP A 292 7.87 2.47 -21.38
C ASP A 292 7.95 1.98 -22.85
N ASN A 293 7.59 0.71 -23.09
CA ASN A 293 7.71 0.06 -24.40
C ASN A 293 6.49 0.24 -25.34
N VAL A 294 5.47 0.98 -24.92
CA VAL A 294 4.25 1.29 -25.71
C VAL A 294 4.38 2.70 -26.25
#